data_AF-A0A538RX00-F1
#
_entry.id   AF-A0A538RX00-F1
#
_cell.length_a   1.000
_cell.length_b   1.000
_cell.length_c   1.000
_cell.angle_alpha   90.00
_cell.angle_beta   90.00
_cell.angle_gamma   90.00
#
_symmetry.space_group_name_H-M   'P 1'
#
loop_
_entity.id
_entity.type
_entity.pdbx_description
1 polymer ?
#
loop_
_entity_poly.entity_id
_entity_poly.type
_entity_poly.pdbx_seq_one_letter_code
_entity_poly.pdbx_strand_id
1 'polypeptide(L)'
;MAEILDCLVNYFSADTNAEGMPRRYLSYHVVAGPGPRPEGGVASITPLAAYDENEICNTCERVFAVSAGGPAAAIEEALVYMDAYHEGDRLQKVQSEIRSSPVRADSAER
;
A
#
# COMPACT_ATOMS: atom_id res chain seq x y z
N MET A 1 7.56 -17.89 -9.81
CA MET A 1 6.79 -18.40 -8.67
C MET A 1 5.76 -17.32 -8.36
N ALA A 2 4.48 -17.67 -8.22
CA ALA A 2 3.47 -16.67 -7.87
C ALA A 2 3.64 -16.33 -6.38
N GLU A 3 3.92 -15.08 -6.05
CA GLU A 3 4.13 -14.59 -4.69
C GLU A 3 3.18 -13.43 -4.44
N ILE A 4 2.67 -13.35 -3.21
CA ILE A 4 2.02 -12.15 -2.69
C ILE A 4 3.05 -11.38 -1.90
N LEU A 5 3.17 -10.09 -2.19
CA LEU A 5 3.99 -9.14 -1.44
C LEU A 5 3.08 -8.21 -0.66
N ASP A 6 3.46 -7.84 0.56
CA ASP A 6 2.71 -6.83 1.31
C ASP A 6 3.58 -5.97 2.23
N CYS A 7 3.14 -4.75 2.50
CA CYS A 7 3.74 -3.88 3.50
C CYS A 7 2.72 -2.91 4.10
N LEU A 8 3.06 -2.39 5.29
CA LEU A 8 2.32 -1.32 5.94
C LEU A 8 2.99 0.02 5.63
N VAL A 9 2.20 1.01 5.24
CA VAL A 9 2.68 2.39 5.05
C VAL A 9 1.85 3.32 5.93
N ASN A 10 2.54 4.13 6.73
CA ASN A 10 1.93 5.12 7.60
C ASN A 10 2.45 6.51 7.26
N TYR A 11 1.56 7.51 7.35
CA TYR A 11 1.91 8.92 7.25
C TYR A 11 1.46 9.64 8.51
N PHE A 12 2.34 10.48 9.06
CA PHE A 12 2.11 11.22 10.30
C PHE A 12 2.37 12.71 10.09
N SER A 13 1.55 13.58 10.68
CA SER A 13 1.92 14.99 10.80
C SER A 13 3.15 15.14 11.70
N ALA A 14 4.03 16.09 11.36
CA ALA A 14 5.13 16.47 12.24
C ALA A 14 4.63 17.09 13.57
N ASP A 15 3.49 17.78 13.51
CA ASP A 15 2.88 18.41 14.67
C ASP A 15 2.05 17.41 15.50
N THR A 16 2.09 17.57 16.81
CA THR A 16 1.34 16.76 17.77
C THR A 16 0.23 17.55 18.47
N ASN A 17 -0.75 16.84 19.01
CA ASN A 17 -1.78 17.39 19.88
C ASN A 17 -1.30 17.47 21.35
N ALA A 18 -2.15 17.91 22.27
CA ALA A 18 -1.80 18.06 23.69
C ALA A 18 -1.42 16.74 24.39
N GLU A 19 -1.79 15.59 23.82
CA GLU A 19 -1.48 14.26 24.32
C GLU A 19 -0.20 13.68 23.70
N GLY A 20 0.46 14.42 22.80
CA GLY A 20 1.66 13.98 22.10
C GLY A 20 1.39 13.08 20.89
N MET A 21 0.13 12.92 20.48
CA MET A 21 -0.23 12.15 19.29
C MET A 21 -0.15 13.01 18.03
N PRO A 22 0.22 12.44 16.86
CA PRO A 22 0.16 13.14 15.59
C PRO A 22 -1.25 13.69 15.34
N ARG A 23 -1.35 14.96 14.96
CA ARG A 23 -2.63 15.59 14.58
C ARG A 23 -3.27 14.96 13.36
N ARG A 24 -2.44 14.44 12.44
CA ARG A 24 -2.88 13.64 11.30
C ARG A 24 -2.15 12.31 11.28
N TYR A 25 -2.91 11.24 11.05
CA TYR A 25 -2.42 9.89 10.90
C TYR A 25 -3.18 9.17 9.80
N LEU A 26 -2.44 8.60 8.85
CA LEU A 26 -2.97 7.76 7.79
C LEU A 26 -2.22 6.44 7.79
N SER A 27 -2.95 5.33 7.64
CA SER A 27 -2.37 3.98 7.58
C SER A 27 -2.96 3.22 6.41
N TYR A 28 -2.09 2.54 5.66
CA TYR A 28 -2.43 1.80 4.46
C TYR A 28 -1.79 0.42 4.48
N HIS A 29 -2.53 -0.58 4.02
CA HIS A 29 -1.99 -1.86 3.61
C HIS A 29 -1.77 -1.84 2.11
N VAL A 30 -0.55 -2.13 1.66
CA VAL A 30 -0.26 -2.30 0.24
C VAL A 30 -0.01 -3.78 0.01
N VAL A 31 -0.77 -4.37 -0.91
CA VAL A 31 -0.66 -5.80 -1.27
C VAL A 31 -0.44 -5.90 -2.76
N ALA A 32 0.58 -6.63 -3.19
CA ALA A 32 0.82 -6.95 -4.58
C ALA A 32 0.79 -8.45 -4.85
N GLY A 33 0.32 -8.85 -6.02
CA GLY A 33 0.27 -10.23 -6.47
C GLY A 33 0.41 -10.33 -7.99
N PRO A 34 0.34 -11.56 -8.55
CA PRO A 34 0.44 -11.76 -9.99
C PRO A 34 -0.66 -11.02 -10.74
N GLY A 35 -0.30 -10.44 -11.88
CA GLY A 35 -1.26 -9.81 -12.78
C GLY A 35 -1.89 -10.80 -13.76
N PRO A 36 -2.79 -10.31 -14.64
CA PRO A 36 -3.45 -11.15 -15.65
C PRO A 36 -2.49 -11.68 -16.73
N ARG A 37 -1.24 -11.19 -16.79
CA ARG A 37 -0.17 -11.71 -17.66
C ARG A 37 0.91 -12.40 -16.83
N PRO A 38 1.59 -13.43 -17.37
CA PRO A 38 2.62 -14.18 -16.63
C PRO A 38 3.74 -13.30 -16.05
N GLU A 39 4.10 -12.24 -16.76
CA GLU A 39 5.13 -11.26 -16.38
C GLU A 39 4.59 -10.04 -15.62
N GLY A 40 3.27 -9.90 -15.53
CA GLY A 40 2.59 -8.75 -14.93
C GLY A 40 2.37 -8.88 -13.43
N GLY A 41 2.11 -7.76 -12.79
CA GLY A 41 1.77 -7.66 -11.37
C GLY A 41 0.59 -6.73 -11.16
N VAL A 42 -0.11 -6.91 -10.04
CA VAL A 42 -1.17 -6.01 -9.59
C VAL A 42 -0.94 -5.70 -8.13
N ALA A 43 -0.99 -4.42 -7.76
CA ALA A 43 -0.94 -3.95 -6.38
C ALA A 43 -2.25 -3.25 -6.01
N SER A 44 -2.71 -3.44 -4.78
CA SER A 44 -3.84 -2.74 -4.18
C SER A 44 -3.37 -1.94 -2.98
N ILE A 45 -3.90 -0.73 -2.83
CA ILE A 45 -3.70 0.12 -1.66
C ILE A 45 -5.04 0.21 -0.93
N THR A 46 -5.07 -0.29 0.30
CA THR A 46 -6.26 -0.30 1.14
C THR A 46 -6.03 0.60 2.36
N PRO A 47 -6.85 1.64 2.58
CA PRO A 47 -6.81 2.42 3.81
C PRO A 47 -7.20 1.54 5.01
N LEU A 48 -6.37 1.50 6.05
CA LEU A 48 -6.65 0.80 7.30
C LEU A 48 -7.18 1.74 8.38
N ALA A 49 -6.60 2.94 8.46
CA ALA A 49 -6.99 3.94 9.45
C ALA A 49 -6.72 5.35 8.92
N ALA A 50 -7.62 6.26 9.24
CA ALA A 50 -7.44 7.69 9.04
C ALA A 50 -7.90 8.41 10.31
N TYR A 51 -6.99 9.20 10.87
CA TYR A 51 -7.28 10.17 11.91
C TYR A 51 -6.87 11.53 11.36
N ASP A 52 -7.86 12.26 10.87
CA ASP A 52 -7.76 13.69 10.58
C ASP A 52 -8.94 14.32 11.30
N GLU A 53 -8.72 15.40 12.05
CA GLU A 53 -9.72 16.05 12.92
C GLU A 53 -11.04 16.37 12.17
N ASN A 54 -11.03 16.36 10.83
CA ASN A 54 -12.18 16.68 9.98
C ASN A 54 -12.58 15.65 8.92
N GLU A 55 -11.90 14.50 8.72
CA GLU A 55 -12.27 13.61 7.61
C GLU A 55 -11.86 12.13 7.81
N ILE A 56 -12.80 11.23 7.55
CA ILE A 56 -12.51 9.82 7.25
C ILE A 56 -12.00 9.80 5.81
N CYS A 57 -10.87 9.14 5.54
CA CYS A 57 -10.42 8.90 4.18
C CYS A 57 -11.47 8.02 3.47
N ASN A 58 -12.38 8.66 2.73
CA ASN A 58 -13.48 8.02 2.02
C ASN A 58 -13.06 7.43 0.67
N THR A 59 -11.77 7.53 0.32
CA THR A 59 -11.22 7.16 -0.98
C THR A 59 -10.61 5.76 -0.98
N CYS A 60 -11.49 4.81 -1.28
CA CYS A 60 -11.35 3.76 -2.30
C CYS A 60 -10.09 2.88 -2.28
N GLU A 61 -10.30 1.56 -2.18
CA GLU A 61 -9.38 0.56 -2.74
C GLU A 61 -8.91 1.03 -4.13
N ARG A 62 -7.60 1.26 -4.27
CA ARG A 62 -6.99 1.59 -5.55
C ARG A 62 -6.10 0.46 -6.02
N VAL A 63 -6.25 0.09 -7.28
CA VAL A 63 -5.54 -1.01 -7.90
C VAL A 63 -4.61 -0.48 -9.00
N PHE A 64 -3.35 -0.90 -8.95
CA PHE A 64 -2.29 -0.59 -9.91
C PHE A 64 -1.90 -1.88 -10.61
N ALA A 65 -1.90 -1.88 -11.93
CA ALA A 65 -1.46 -3.02 -12.73
C ALA A 65 -0.22 -2.63 -13.52
N VAL A 66 0.83 -3.45 -13.41
CA VAL A 66 2.05 -3.32 -14.21
C VAL A 66 2.11 -4.43 -15.24
N SER A 67 2.57 -4.09 -16.45
CA SER A 67 2.62 -5.04 -17.55
C SER A 67 3.83 -5.98 -17.51
N ALA A 68 4.83 -5.69 -16.67
CA ALA A 68 6.08 -6.45 -16.54
C ALA A 68 6.66 -6.27 -15.12
N GLY A 69 7.59 -7.13 -14.73
CA GLY A 69 8.28 -7.06 -13.42
C GLY A 69 7.51 -7.70 -12.26
N GLY A 70 6.33 -8.27 -12.53
CA GLY A 70 5.56 -9.05 -11.56
C GLY A 70 5.09 -8.26 -10.34
N PRO A 71 4.77 -8.95 -9.24
CA PRO A 71 4.30 -8.33 -7.99
C PRO A 71 5.28 -7.29 -7.42
N ALA A 72 6.59 -7.49 -7.59
CA ALA A 72 7.62 -6.60 -7.09
C ALA A 72 7.56 -5.22 -7.77
N ALA A 73 7.47 -5.17 -9.10
CA ALA A 73 7.29 -3.91 -9.79
C ALA A 73 5.94 -3.24 -9.44
N ALA A 74 4.89 -4.04 -9.19
CA ALA A 74 3.59 -3.49 -8.82
C ALA A 74 3.61 -2.81 -7.45
N ILE A 75 4.26 -3.41 -6.44
CA ILE A 75 4.36 -2.80 -5.11
C ILE A 75 5.24 -1.55 -5.14
N GLU A 76 6.32 -1.53 -5.92
CA GLU A 76 7.15 -0.34 -6.11
C GLU A 76 6.36 0.82 -6.72
N GLU A 77 5.61 0.57 -7.80
CA GLU A 77 4.74 1.59 -8.43
C GLU A 77 3.66 2.11 -7.47
N ALA A 78 3.06 1.22 -6.67
CA ALA A 78 2.11 1.63 -5.64
C ALA A 78 2.76 2.56 -4.60
N LEU A 79 3.98 2.26 -4.16
CA LEU A 79 4.71 3.10 -3.20
C LEU A 79 5.10 4.46 -3.79
N VAL A 80 5.53 4.50 -5.06
CA VAL A 80 5.81 5.76 -5.79
C VAL A 80 4.55 6.60 -5.88
N TYR A 81 3.42 5.99 -6.23
CA TYR A 81 2.13 6.68 -6.26
C TYR A 81 1.79 7.28 -4.89
N MET A 82 1.98 6.55 -3.79
CA MET A 82 1.67 7.04 -2.45
C MET A 82 2.54 8.24 -2.05
N ASP A 83 3.82 8.23 -2.44
CA ASP A 83 4.72 9.34 -2.19
C ASP A 83 4.29 10.59 -2.97
N ALA A 84 3.92 10.43 -4.24
CA ALA A 84 3.37 11.52 -5.04
C ALA A 84 2.02 12.02 -4.52
N TYR A 85 1.15 11.11 -4.05
CA TYR A 85 -0.17 11.45 -3.54
C TYR A 85 -0.10 12.31 -2.27
N HIS A 86 0.90 12.09 -1.41
CA HIS A 86 1.06 12.78 -0.13
C HIS A 86 2.16 13.87 -0.11
N GLU A 87 2.81 14.14 -1.25
CA GLU A 87 3.92 15.12 -1.32
C GLU A 87 3.52 16.52 -0.79
N GLY A 88 2.28 16.94 -1.04
CA GLY A 88 1.74 18.23 -0.58
C GLY A 88 1.27 18.27 0.87
N ASP A 89 1.10 17.12 1.52
CA ASP A 89 0.44 17.04 2.84
C ASP A 89 1.39 17.32 4.01
N ARG A 90 2.69 17.46 3.75
CA ARG A 90 3.75 17.66 4.76
C ARG A 90 3.73 16.58 5.85
N LEU A 91 3.49 15.34 5.44
CA LEU A 91 3.47 14.18 6.33
C LEU A 91 4.80 13.42 6.28
N GLN A 92 5.20 12.86 7.41
CA GLN A 92 6.33 11.95 7.50
C GLN A 92 5.87 10.52 7.21
N LYS A 93 6.46 9.89 6.20
CA LYS A 93 6.25 8.47 5.86
C LYS A 93 7.05 7.54 6.76
N VAL A 94 6.42 6.45 7.18
CA VAL A 94 7.05 5.28 7.80
C VAL A 94 6.51 4.03 7.12
N GLN A 95 7.40 3.16 6.64
CA GLN A 95 7.05 1.96 5.91
C GLN A 95 7.67 0.73 6.59
N SER A 96 6.91 -0.36 6.69
CA SER A 96 7.45 -1.67 7.10
C SER A 96 8.26 -2.30 5.98
N GLU A 97 9.09 -3.30 6.32
CA GLU A 97 9.66 -4.18 5.31
C GLU A 97 8.56 -4.81 4.44
N ILE A 98 8.90 -5.06 3.17
CA ILE A 98 8.05 -5.81 2.24
C ILE A 98 8.18 -7.29 2.59
N ARG A 99 7.06 -7.91 2.92
CA ARG A 99 6.96 -9.34 3.22
C ARG A 99 6.57 -10.08 1.96
N SER A 100 7.08 -11.30 1.79
CA SER A 100 6.65 -12.21 0.73
C SER A 100 5.97 -13.42 1.34
N SER A 101 4.84 -13.81 0.76
CA SER A 101 4.15 -15.06 1.03
C SER A 101 3.99 -15.84 -0.28
N PRO A 102 4.37 -17.13 -0.33
CA PRO A 102 4.15 -17.93 -1.52
C PRO A 102 2.65 -18.10 -1.77
N VAL A 103 2.22 -17.96 -3.03
CA VAL A 103 0.86 -18.36 -3.41
C VAL A 103 0.77 -19.87 -3.27
N ARG A 104 -0.21 -20.35 -2.50
CA ARG A 104 -0.52 -21.79 -2.48
C ARG A 104 -0.86 -22.21 -3.91
N ALA A 105 -0.08 -23.13 -4.46
CA ALA A 105 -0.47 -23.86 -5.65
C ALA A 105 -1.67 -24.72 -5.27
N ASP A 106 -2.88 -24.20 -5.42
CA ASP A 106 -4.07 -25.02 -5.27
C ASP A 106 -4.27 -25.82 -6.56
N SER A 107 -4.45 -27.12 -6.37
CA SER A 107 -4.49 -28.15 -7.40
C SER A 107 -5.55 -27.80 -8.45
N ALA A 108 -5.10 -27.51 -9.68
CA ALA A 108 -5.97 -27.53 -10.84
C ALA A 108 -6.37 -28.98 -11.16
N GLU A 109 -7.28 -29.53 -10.36
CA GLU A 109 -8.14 -30.64 -10.76
C GLU A 109 -9.58 -30.12 -10.79
N ARG A 110 -10.02 -29.70 -11.98
CA ARG A 110 -11.41 -29.78 -12.44
C ARG A 110 -11.46 -29.63 -13.95
#